data_AF-A0A971Y8K8-F1
#
_entry.id   AF-A0A971Y8K8-F1
#
_cell.length_a   1.000
_cell.length_b   1.000
_cell.length_c   1.000
_cell.angle_alpha   90.00
_cell.angle_beta   90.00
_cell.angle_gamma   90.00
#
_symmetry.space_group_name_H-M   'P 1'
#
loop_
_entity.id
_entity.type
_entity.pdbx_description
1 polymer ?
#
loop_
_entity_poly.entity_id
_entity_poly.type
_entity_poly.pdbx_seq_one_letter_code
_entity_poly.pdbx_strand_id
1 'polypeptide(L)'
;MLYLCPLCKGETLEVKSKTVKCFVIDPLVDTVGDSNYHICLNKDCEVIYFNSEEDLIFEKEQVRLPIWFKKDADPKYICYCNKVTEEQITDALQKDDAKNIKDIIRITGAMITDNVRLKIL
;
A
#
# COMPACT_ATOMS: atom_id res chain seq x y z
N MET A 1 -12.94 13.13 16.19
CA MET A 1 -13.85 13.17 15.02
C MET A 1 -13.75 11.81 14.35
N LEU A 2 -14.86 11.17 13.99
CA LEU A 2 -14.84 9.85 13.34
C LEU A 2 -14.75 10.06 11.83
N TYR A 3 -13.65 9.67 11.21
CA TYR A 3 -13.48 9.72 9.76
C TYR A 3 -13.98 8.41 9.16
N LEU A 4 -15.16 8.46 8.56
CA LEU A 4 -15.74 7.33 7.84
C LEU A 4 -15.46 7.49 6.35
N CYS A 5 -15.24 6.37 5.66
CA CYS A 5 -15.10 6.40 4.20
C CYS A 5 -16.31 7.08 3.54
N PRO A 6 -16.12 8.05 2.63
CA PRO A 6 -17.23 8.79 2.04
C PRO A 6 -18.19 7.90 1.25
N LEU A 7 -17.67 6.81 0.65
CA LEU A 7 -18.45 5.87 -0.15
C LEU A 7 -19.13 4.78 0.70
N CYS A 8 -18.36 3.95 1.42
CA CYS A 8 -18.91 2.78 2.11
C CYS A 8 -19.23 2.98 3.59
N LYS A 9 -18.91 4.16 4.15
CA LYS A 9 -19.04 4.49 5.59
C LYS A 9 -18.28 3.53 6.53
N GLY A 10 -17.33 2.75 6.00
CA GLY A 10 -16.52 1.82 6.79
C GLY A 10 -15.36 2.48 7.53
N GLU A 11 -14.64 1.65 8.30
CA GLU A 11 -13.47 2.06 9.08
C GLU A 11 -12.33 2.61 8.21
N THR A 12 -11.58 3.54 8.80
CA THR A 12 -10.46 4.21 8.15
C THR A 12 -9.29 4.38 9.09
N LEU A 13 -8.11 4.59 8.52
CA LEU A 13 -6.89 4.94 9.26
C LEU A 13 -6.29 6.21 8.68
N GLU A 14 -5.81 7.11 9.54
CA GLU A 14 -5.10 8.30 9.09
C GLU A 14 -3.74 7.94 8.46
N VAL A 15 -3.41 8.58 7.35
CA VAL A 15 -2.14 8.43 6.62
C VAL A 15 -1.62 9.81 6.21
N LYS A 16 -0.30 9.97 6.21
CA LYS A 16 0.33 11.24 5.81
C LYS A 16 0.26 11.44 4.29
N SER A 17 0.14 12.69 3.83
CA SER A 17 0.21 13.06 2.40
C SER A 17 1.38 12.43 1.66
N LYS A 18 2.56 12.38 2.27
CA LYS A 18 3.74 11.72 1.68
C LYS A 18 3.51 10.26 1.29
N THR A 19 2.70 9.52 2.06
CA THR A 19 2.38 8.13 1.76
C THR A 19 1.46 8.07 0.55
N VAL A 20 0.45 8.94 0.49
CA VAL A 20 -0.48 9.04 -0.65
C VAL A 20 0.30 9.39 -1.92
N LYS A 21 1.20 10.37 -1.88
CA LYS A 21 2.08 10.77 -3.00
C LYS A 21 2.90 9.60 -3.57
N CYS A 22 3.39 8.70 -2.71
CA CYS A 22 4.13 7.51 -3.17
C CYS A 22 3.25 6.45 -3.85
N PHE A 23 1.95 6.43 -3.57
CA PHE A 23 1.03 5.39 -4.05
C PHE A 23 0.13 5.86 -5.19
N VAL A 24 -0.24 7.14 -5.30
CA VAL A 24 -1.07 7.63 -6.42
C VAL A 24 -0.28 7.67 -7.72
N ILE A 25 -0.95 7.42 -8.85
CA ILE A 25 -0.32 7.47 -10.18
C ILE A 25 0.35 8.82 -10.48
N ASP A 26 1.41 8.81 -11.31
CA ASP A 26 2.20 10.01 -11.62
C ASP A 26 1.37 11.25 -12.00
N PRO A 27 0.32 11.14 -12.85
CA PRO A 27 -0.49 12.30 -13.22
C PRO A 27 -1.28 12.95 -12.08
N LEU A 28 -1.43 12.26 -10.94
CA LEU A 28 -2.22 12.71 -9.79
C LEU A 28 -1.35 13.12 -8.59
N VAL A 29 -0.02 12.98 -8.65
CA VAL A 29 0.85 13.30 -7.50
C VAL A 29 0.72 14.76 -7.09
N ASP A 30 0.67 15.67 -8.06
CA ASP A 30 0.58 17.11 -7.82
C ASP A 30 -0.81 17.56 -7.33
N THR A 31 -1.82 16.69 -7.43
CA THR A 31 -3.16 16.95 -6.87
C THR A 31 -3.25 16.55 -5.40
N VAL A 32 -2.27 15.84 -4.86
CA VAL A 32 -2.24 15.47 -3.44
C VAL A 32 -1.79 16.67 -2.61
N GLY A 33 -2.72 17.21 -1.83
CA GLY A 33 -2.45 18.26 -0.84
C GLY A 33 -1.48 17.83 0.26
N ASP A 34 -1.14 18.75 1.15
CA ASP A 34 -0.15 18.51 2.19
C ASP A 34 -0.76 17.99 3.50
N SER A 35 -2.08 18.11 3.67
CA SER A 35 -2.84 17.63 4.82
C SER A 35 -2.81 16.11 4.95
N ASN A 36 -3.22 15.59 6.11
CA ASN A 36 -3.39 14.15 6.28
C ASN A 36 -4.59 13.64 5.49
N TYR A 37 -4.49 12.40 5.05
CA TYR A 37 -5.53 11.66 4.34
C TYR A 37 -5.98 10.49 5.21
N HIS A 38 -7.03 9.81 4.77
CA HIS A 38 -7.52 8.59 5.37
C HIS A 38 -7.52 7.47 4.35
N ILE A 39 -7.07 6.27 4.75
CA ILE A 39 -7.20 5.05 3.94
C ILE A 39 -8.44 4.27 4.36
N CYS A 40 -9.27 3.87 3.40
CA CYS A 40 -10.45 3.03 3.67
C CYS A 40 -10.03 1.56 3.83
N LEU A 41 -10.37 0.96 4.98
CA LEU A 41 -10.01 -0.42 5.32
C LEU A 41 -11.00 -1.47 4.80
N ASN A 42 -12.16 -1.04 4.27
CA ASN A 42 -13.11 -1.96 3.67
C ASN A 42 -12.53 -2.56 2.38
N LYS A 43 -12.33 -3.88 2.38
CA LYS A 43 -11.78 -4.64 1.25
C LYS A 43 -12.60 -4.48 -0.04
N ASP A 44 -13.92 -4.40 0.06
CA ASP A 44 -14.83 -4.40 -1.09
C ASP A 44 -15.12 -2.98 -1.62
N CYS A 45 -14.46 -1.95 -1.07
CA CYS A 45 -14.68 -0.56 -1.45
C CYS A 45 -13.62 -0.05 -2.42
N GLU A 46 -14.04 0.66 -3.47
CA GLU A 46 -13.15 1.24 -4.50
C GLU A 46 -12.29 2.39 -3.98
N VAL A 47 -12.76 3.14 -2.98
CA VAL A 47 -11.99 4.22 -2.35
C VAL A 47 -10.76 3.63 -1.66
N ILE A 48 -9.57 4.12 -2.04
CA ILE A 48 -8.32 3.85 -1.33
C ILE A 48 -8.06 4.96 -0.32
N TYR A 49 -7.74 6.17 -0.81
CA TYR A 49 -7.41 7.33 0.02
C TYR A 49 -8.46 8.41 -0.16
N PHE A 50 -8.72 9.19 0.89
CA PHE A 50 -9.53 10.39 0.77
C PHE A 50 -9.12 11.43 1.80
N ASN A 51 -9.43 12.69 1.50
CA ASN A 51 -9.38 13.81 2.43
C ASN A 51 -10.73 14.54 2.33
N SER A 52 -11.50 14.51 3.42
CA SER A 52 -12.83 15.15 3.47
C SER A 52 -12.78 16.67 3.59
N GLU A 53 -11.67 17.25 4.04
CA GLU A 53 -11.50 18.70 4.14
C GLU A 53 -11.18 19.33 2.77
N GLU A 54 -10.42 18.61 1.96
CA GLU A 54 -9.99 19.03 0.61
C GLU A 54 -10.91 18.49 -0.51
N ASP A 55 -11.93 17.70 -0.16
CA ASP A 55 -12.83 17.00 -1.11
C ASP A 55 -12.09 16.17 -2.16
N LEU A 56 -11.01 15.50 -1.74
CA LEU A 56 -10.16 14.66 -2.60
C LEU A 56 -10.38 13.19 -2.30
N ILE A 57 -10.55 12.38 -3.35
CA ILE A 57 -10.74 10.93 -3.29
C ILE A 57 -9.87 10.27 -4.35
N PHE A 58 -9.17 9.20 -3.97
CA PHE A 58 -8.39 8.34 -4.86
C PHE A 58 -8.92 6.91 -4.79
N GLU A 59 -9.33 6.38 -5.93
CA GLU A 59 -9.85 5.01 -6.09
C GLU A 59 -8.75 4.03 -6.54
N LYS A 60 -9.09 2.73 -6.68
CA LYS A 60 -8.12 1.66 -6.97
C LYS A 60 -7.33 1.91 -8.26
N GLU A 61 -7.97 2.46 -9.27
CA GLU A 61 -7.38 2.74 -10.58
C GLU A 61 -6.42 3.93 -10.55
N GLN A 62 -6.49 4.74 -9.49
CA GLN A 62 -5.69 5.96 -9.30
C GLN A 62 -4.45 5.71 -8.43
N VAL A 63 -4.20 4.46 -8.01
CA VAL A 63 -2.97 4.05 -7.31
C VAL A 63 -2.08 3.17 -8.20
N ARG A 64 -0.76 3.36 -8.10
CA ARG A 64 0.27 2.65 -8.87
C ARG A 64 0.40 1.18 -8.48
N LEU A 65 0.14 0.88 -7.21
CA LEU A 65 0.30 -0.45 -6.64
C LEU A 65 -0.98 -0.85 -5.91
N PRO A 66 -1.48 -2.08 -6.12
CA PRO A 66 -2.63 -2.60 -5.41
C PRO A 66 -2.38 -2.60 -3.90
N ILE A 67 -3.40 -2.20 -3.13
CA ILE A 67 -3.35 -2.24 -1.67
C ILE A 67 -3.72 -3.66 -1.21
N TRP A 68 -2.78 -4.36 -0.58
CA TRP A 68 -2.85 -5.81 -0.30
C TRP A 68 -4.14 -6.32 0.35
N PHE A 69 -4.83 -5.52 1.17
CA PHE A 69 -6.07 -5.92 1.85
C PHE A 69 -7.34 -5.60 1.05
N LYS A 70 -7.24 -4.91 -0.10
CA LYS A 70 -8.37 -4.67 -0.98
C LYS A 70 -8.73 -5.94 -1.75
N LYS A 71 -10.02 -6.07 -2.05
CA LYS A 71 -10.53 -7.11 -2.93
C LYS A 71 -9.87 -6.93 -4.30
N ASP A 72 -9.49 -8.05 -4.91
CA ASP A 72 -8.87 -8.12 -6.23
C ASP A 72 -7.46 -7.48 -6.31
N ALA A 73 -6.82 -7.24 -5.15
CA ALA A 73 -5.41 -6.85 -5.10
C ALA A 73 -4.53 -7.95 -5.71
N ASP A 74 -3.97 -7.68 -6.88
CA ASP A 74 -3.09 -8.60 -7.60
C ASP A 74 -1.93 -7.83 -8.25
N PRO A 75 -0.66 -8.12 -7.88
CA PRO A 75 -0.26 -9.04 -6.83
C PRO A 75 -0.50 -8.47 -5.42
N LYS A 76 -0.67 -9.34 -4.43
CA LYS A 76 -0.71 -8.92 -3.02
C LYS A 76 0.70 -8.71 -2.48
N TYR A 77 1.09 -7.45 -2.29
CA TYR A 77 2.39 -7.12 -1.71
C TYR A 77 2.42 -7.23 -0.19
N ILE A 78 3.39 -7.98 0.33
CA ILE A 78 3.74 -7.99 1.75
C ILE A 78 4.84 -6.95 2.03
N CYS A 79 5.74 -6.71 1.07
CA CYS A 79 6.74 -5.64 1.15
C CYS A 79 6.76 -4.84 -0.16
N TYR A 80 6.22 -3.61 -0.12
CA TYR A 80 6.24 -2.72 -1.28
C TYR A 80 7.64 -2.27 -1.68
N CYS A 81 8.57 -2.12 -0.71
CA CYS A 81 9.93 -1.63 -0.97
C CYS A 81 10.70 -2.53 -1.95
N ASN A 82 10.64 -3.85 -1.75
CA ASN A 82 11.30 -4.84 -2.59
C ASN A 82 10.34 -5.63 -3.47
N LYS A 83 9.08 -5.16 -3.58
CA LYS A 83 8.02 -5.80 -4.35
C LYS A 83 7.83 -7.29 -4.02
N VAL A 84 7.92 -7.65 -2.74
CA VAL A 84 7.72 -9.03 -2.27
C VAL A 84 6.24 -9.32 -2.13
N THR A 85 5.76 -10.39 -2.76
CA THR A 85 4.36 -10.81 -2.79
C THR A 85 4.03 -11.86 -1.71
N GLU A 86 2.74 -12.03 -1.41
CA GLU A 86 2.22 -13.12 -0.55
C GLU A 86 2.63 -14.51 -1.08
N GLU A 87 2.65 -14.69 -2.40
CA GLU A 87 3.10 -15.91 -3.05
C GLU A 87 4.59 -16.19 -2.76
N GLN A 88 5.46 -15.18 -2.86
CA GLN A 88 6.88 -15.35 -2.57
C GLN A 88 7.15 -15.69 -1.09
N ILE A 89 6.35 -15.16 -0.17
CA ILE A 89 6.41 -15.55 1.25
C ILE A 89 5.98 -17.01 1.41
N THR A 90 4.93 -17.43 0.70
CA THR A 90 4.43 -18.81 0.73
C THR A 90 5.45 -19.79 0.16
N ASP A 91 6.08 -19.44 -0.96
CA ASP A 91 7.14 -20.22 -1.59
C ASP A 91 8.35 -20.36 -0.69
N ALA A 92 8.76 -19.29 0.00
CA ALA A 92 9.86 -19.36 0.96
C ALA A 92 9.60 -20.39 2.07
N LEU A 93 8.35 -20.48 2.57
CA LEU A 93 7.95 -21.42 3.61
C LEU A 93 7.83 -22.86 3.11
N GLN A 94 7.31 -23.06 1.89
CA GLN A 94 6.96 -24.40 1.39
C GLN A 94 8.07 -25.04 0.55
N LYS A 95 8.86 -24.25 -0.17
CA LYS A 95 9.83 -24.70 -1.18
C LYS A 95 11.28 -24.44 -0.75
N ASP A 96 11.52 -23.34 -0.03
CA ASP A 96 12.89 -22.87 0.31
C ASP A 96 13.28 -23.09 1.78
N ASP A 97 12.53 -23.94 2.51
CA ASP A 97 12.78 -24.35 3.91
C ASP A 97 12.91 -23.19 4.90
N ALA A 98 12.18 -22.08 4.69
CA ALA A 98 12.13 -21.00 5.67
C ALA A 98 11.43 -21.48 6.95
N LYS A 99 12.12 -21.41 8.10
CA LYS A 99 11.60 -21.90 9.39
C LYS A 99 11.10 -20.79 10.30
N ASN A 100 11.47 -19.54 10.00
CA ASN A 100 11.18 -18.39 10.82
C ASN A 100 11.29 -17.12 9.97
N ILE A 101 10.92 -15.98 10.58
CA ILE A 101 10.92 -14.68 9.90
C ILE A 101 12.30 -14.26 9.37
N LYS A 102 13.41 -14.67 10.02
CA LYS A 102 14.76 -14.35 9.53
C LYS A 102 15.07 -15.07 8.23
N ASP A 103 14.63 -16.32 8.10
CA ASP A 103 14.77 -17.06 6.84
C ASP A 103 13.93 -16.44 5.74
N ILE A 104 12.68 -16.06 6.05
CA ILE A 104 11.79 -15.38 5.08
C ILE A 104 12.44 -14.07 4.58
N ILE A 105 12.93 -13.22 5.49
CA ILE A 105 13.61 -11.96 5.14
C ILE A 105 14.85 -12.24 4.29
N ARG A 106 15.67 -13.24 4.66
CA ARG A 106 16.89 -13.64 3.94
C ARG A 106 16.59 -14.16 2.52
N ILE A 107 15.55 -14.96 2.37
CA ILE A 107 15.19 -15.61 1.09
C ILE A 107 14.49 -14.61 0.16
N THR A 108 13.51 -13.88 0.67
CA THR A 108 12.64 -13.01 -0.14
C THR A 108 13.15 -11.58 -0.27
N GLY A 109 14.04 -11.14 0.61
CA GLY A 109 14.44 -9.74 0.72
C GLY A 109 13.37 -8.83 1.31
N ALA A 110 12.26 -9.36 1.83
CA ALA A 110 11.24 -8.53 2.48
C ALA A 110 11.82 -7.72 3.65
N MET A 111 11.32 -6.51 3.86
CA MET A 111 11.71 -5.62 4.97
C MET A 111 13.18 -5.20 4.99
N ILE A 112 13.96 -5.48 3.94
CA ILE A 112 15.32 -4.97 3.77
C ILE A 112 15.26 -3.61 3.08
N THR A 113 15.50 -2.53 3.82
CA THR A 113 15.63 -1.19 3.22
C THR A 113 17.11 -0.92 2.97
N ASP A 114 17.62 -1.31 1.81
CA ASP A 114 18.89 -0.73 1.35
C ASP A 114 18.62 0.74 1.03
N ASN A 115 19.01 1.64 1.92
CA ASN A 115 19.12 3.09 1.65
C ASN A 115 20.16 3.43 0.56
N VAL A 116 20.49 2.49 -0.34
CA VAL A 116 21.55 2.60 -1.36
C VAL A 116 21.01 2.35 -2.78
N ARG A 117 19.71 2.05 -2.96
CA ARG A 117 19.09 1.93 -4.30
C ARG A 117 18.35 3.18 -4.79
N LEU A 118 18.66 4.37 -4.27
CA LEU A 118 18.66 5.59 -5.10
C LEU A 118 19.93 5.59 -5.97
N LYS A 119 20.04 4.60 -6.86
CA LYS A 119 20.96 4.66 -7.99
C LYS A 119 20.17 4.38 -9.25
N ILE A 120 19.93 5.50 -9.96
CA ILE A 120 19.71 5.60 -11.41
C ILE A 120 18.31 5.16 -11.85
N LEU A 121 17.37 6.11 -11.76
CA LEU A 121 16.71 6.63 -12.95
C LEU A 121 17.07 8.12 -13.05
#